data_AF-A0A7R7AY86-F1
#
_entry.id   AF-A0A7R7AY86-F1
#
_cell.length_a   1.000
_cell.length_b   1.000
_cell.length_c   1.000
_cell.angle_alpha   90.00
_cell.angle_beta   90.00
_cell.angle_gamma   90.00
#
_symmetry.space_group_name_H-M   'P 1'
#
loop_
_entity.id
_entity.type
_entity.pdbx_description
1 polymer ?
#
loop_
_entity_poly.entity_id
_entity_poly.type
_entity_poly.pdbx_seq_one_letter_code
_entity_poly.pdbx_strand_id
1 'polypeptide(L)'
;MNALECLNALHATGQLPDRLFPPEARASRLRFVLQALDGSLGGASHRQIARALLGRQRVQADWTDPRNHLRDRIRRAVRRGHMLMDRGYQDFLV
;
A
#
# COMPACT_ATOMS: atom_id res chain seq x y z
N MET A 1 19.66 -16.55 2.66
CA MET A 1 19.72 -15.46 1.67
C MET A 1 21.14 -14.92 1.69
N ASN A 2 21.91 -15.02 0.60
CA ASN A 2 23.30 -14.53 0.58
C ASN A 2 23.29 -13.05 0.16
N ALA A 3 23.58 -12.14 1.09
CA ALA A 3 23.51 -10.69 0.85
C ALA A 3 24.46 -10.23 -0.26
N LEU A 4 25.63 -10.86 -0.39
CA LEU A 4 26.60 -10.57 -1.46
C LEU A 4 26.06 -10.97 -2.84
N GLU A 5 25.38 -12.11 -2.95
CA GLU A 5 24.73 -12.55 -4.19
C GLU A 5 23.63 -11.58 -4.61
N CYS A 6 22.84 -11.10 -3.65
CA CYS A 6 21.78 -10.11 -3.88
C CYS A 6 22.36 -8.77 -4.36
N LEU A 7 23.40 -8.27 -3.69
CA LEU A 7 24.05 -7.01 -4.06
C LEU A 7 24.70 -7.09 -5.45
N ASN A 8 25.38 -8.19 -5.76
CA ASN A 8 25.99 -8.40 -7.07
C ASN A 8 24.94 -8.46 -8.19
N ALA A 9 23.82 -9.16 -7.97
CA ALA A 9 22.73 -9.22 -8.94
C ALA A 9 22.14 -7.82 -9.22
N LEU A 10 21.89 -7.04 -8.18
CA LEU A 10 21.39 -5.67 -8.32
C LEU A 10 22.41 -4.77 -9.04
N HIS A 11 23.69 -4.85 -8.67
CA HIS A 11 24.74 -4.05 -9.29
C HIS A 11 24.98 -4.39 -10.76
N ALA A 12 24.99 -5.68 -11.12
CA ALA A 12 25.27 -6.13 -12.48
C ALA A 12 24.10 -5.92 -13.44
N THR A 13 22.86 -6.02 -12.96
CA THR A 13 21.67 -6.05 -13.84
C THR A 13 20.74 -4.86 -13.65
N GLY A 14 20.84 -4.12 -12.54
CA GLY A 14 19.85 -3.11 -12.14
C GLY A 14 18.48 -3.70 -11.76
N GLN A 15 18.37 -5.02 -11.64
CA GLN A 15 17.13 -5.73 -11.36
C GLN A 15 17.15 -6.40 -9.99
N LEU A 16 15.96 -6.75 -9.49
CA LEU A 16 15.75 -7.52 -8.27
C LEU A 16 15.13 -8.86 -8.64
N PRO A 17 15.94 -9.90 -8.97
CA PRO A 17 15.40 -11.19 -9.38
C PRO A 17 14.59 -11.84 -8.25
N ASP A 18 13.40 -12.36 -8.56
CA ASP A 18 12.47 -12.95 -7.57
C ASP A 18 13.11 -14.02 -6.68
N ARG A 19 14.07 -14.79 -7.23
CA ARG A 19 14.82 -15.82 -6.49
C ARG A 19 15.63 -15.22 -5.33
N LEU A 20 16.19 -14.04 -5.52
CA LEU A 20 17.06 -13.36 -4.54
C LEU A 20 16.28 -12.35 -3.69
N PHE A 21 15.19 -11.81 -4.24
CA PHE A 21 14.32 -10.81 -3.62
C PHE A 21 12.87 -11.30 -3.62
N PRO A 22 12.54 -12.31 -2.79
CA PRO A 22 11.19 -12.84 -2.75
C PRO A 22 10.20 -11.71 -2.38
N PRO A 23 9.04 -11.62 -3.05
CA PRO A 23 8.05 -10.60 -2.75
C PRO A 23 7.62 -10.64 -1.28
N GLU A 24 7.51 -9.48 -0.64
CA GLU A 24 6.97 -9.42 0.72
C GLU A 24 5.48 -9.82 0.70
N ALA A 25 5.09 -10.77 1.56
CA ALA A 25 3.76 -11.40 1.55
C ALA A 25 2.56 -10.43 1.67
N ARG A 26 2.79 -9.26 2.24
CA ARG A 26 1.87 -8.15 2.51
C ARG A 26 2.04 -7.00 1.51
N ALA A 27 2.90 -7.10 0.50
CA ALA A 27 3.22 -6.03 -0.45
C ALA A 27 1.96 -5.41 -1.08
N SER A 28 1.00 -6.22 -1.54
CA SER A 28 -0.26 -5.71 -2.11
C SER A 28 -1.07 -4.87 -1.12
N ARG A 29 -1.08 -5.26 0.16
CA ARG A 29 -1.78 -4.51 1.22
C ARG A 29 -1.04 -3.23 1.57
N LEU A 30 0.29 -3.28 1.67
CA LEU A 30 1.11 -2.11 1.96
C LEU A 30 1.02 -1.08 0.81
N ARG A 31 1.03 -1.54 -0.44
CA ARG A 31 0.80 -0.68 -1.61
C ARG A 31 -0.55 0.02 -1.54
N PHE A 32 -1.62 -0.71 -1.20
CA PHE A 32 -2.96 -0.11 -1.02
C PHE A 32 -2.98 0.94 0.10
N VAL A 33 -2.26 0.70 1.20
CA VAL A 33 -2.12 1.65 2.31
C VAL A 33 -1.36 2.90 1.87
N LEU A 34 -0.24 2.76 1.16
CA LEU A 34 0.56 3.88 0.68
C LEU A 34 -0.22 4.75 -0.32
N GLN A 35 -0.89 4.15 -1.29
CA GLN A 35 -1.71 4.93 -2.24
C GLN A 35 -2.89 5.64 -1.55
N ALA A 36 -3.45 5.05 -0.48
CA ALA A 36 -4.47 5.72 0.32
C ALA A 36 -3.90 6.90 1.12
N LEU A 37 -2.67 6.76 1.64
CA LEU A 37 -1.94 7.86 2.29
C LEU A 37 -1.67 8.99 1.30
N ASP A 38 -1.16 8.69 0.11
CA ASP A 38 -0.87 9.70 -0.92
C ASP A 38 -2.11 10.54 -1.24
N GLY A 39 -3.26 9.87 -1.44
CA GLY A 39 -4.52 10.56 -1.65
C GLY A 39 -4.96 11.41 -0.45
N SER A 40 -4.77 10.90 0.78
CA SER A 40 -5.08 11.64 2.01
C SER A 40 -4.21 12.88 2.18
N LEU A 41 -2.90 12.78 1.93
CA LEU A 41 -1.96 13.89 2.01
C LEU A 41 -2.23 14.93 0.91
N GLY A 42 -2.68 14.48 -0.26
CA GLY A 42 -3.17 15.33 -1.35
C GLY A 42 -4.55 15.96 -1.09
N GLY A 43 -5.15 15.80 0.11
CA GLY A 43 -6.44 16.39 0.47
C GLY A 43 -7.66 15.71 -0.17
N ALA A 44 -7.50 14.55 -0.80
CA ALA A 44 -8.62 13.83 -1.39
C ALA A 44 -9.55 13.27 -0.32
N SER A 45 -10.86 13.36 -0.55
CA SER A 45 -11.85 12.69 0.30
C SER A 45 -11.72 11.17 0.23
N HIS A 46 -12.17 10.45 1.26
CA HIS A 46 -12.21 8.99 1.24
C HIS A 46 -12.92 8.42 0.00
N ARG A 47 -13.94 9.11 -0.53
CA ARG A 47 -14.66 8.67 -1.74
C ARG A 47 -13.80 8.82 -3.00
N GLN A 48 -13.03 9.90 -3.12
CA GLN A 48 -12.09 10.09 -4.22
C GLN A 48 -10.97 9.04 -4.17
N ILE A 49 -10.41 8.80 -2.97
CA ILE A 49 -9.41 7.74 -2.75
C ILE A 49 -9.99 6.38 -3.15
N ALA A 50 -11.21 6.06 -2.70
CA ALA A 50 -11.87 4.80 -3.07
C ALA A 50 -12.03 4.64 -4.58
N ARG A 51 -12.42 5.71 -5.28
CA ARG A 51 -12.62 5.69 -6.75
C ARG A 51 -11.33 5.42 -7.50
N ALA A 52 -10.23 6.00 -7.02
CA ALA A 52 -8.90 5.77 -7.60
C ALA A 52 -8.41 4.33 -7.37
N LEU A 53 -8.63 3.78 -6.16
CA LEU A 53 -8.10 2.46 -5.79
C LEU A 53 -8.97 1.28 -6.22
N LEU A 54 -10.29 1.46 -6.31
CA LEU A 54 -11.27 0.37 -6.46
C LEU A 54 -12.18 0.55 -7.67
N GLY A 55 -12.05 1.67 -8.40
CA GLY A 55 -12.84 1.99 -9.58
C GLY A 55 -14.16 2.70 -9.26
N ARG A 56 -14.60 3.53 -10.20
CA ARG A 56 -15.81 4.38 -10.03
C ARG A 56 -17.08 3.56 -9.91
N GLN A 57 -17.23 2.50 -10.72
CA GLN A 57 -18.44 1.65 -10.74
C GLN A 57 -18.68 0.98 -9.39
N ARG A 58 -17.66 0.32 -8.83
CA ARG A 58 -17.75 -0.33 -7.51
C ARG A 58 -18.08 0.65 -6.40
N VAL A 59 -17.41 1.80 -6.38
CA VAL A 59 -17.71 2.84 -5.38
C VAL A 59 -19.13 3.36 -5.55
N GLN A 60 -19.63 3.51 -6.77
CA GLN A 60 -21.01 3.98 -6.96
C GLN A 60 -22.05 2.98 -6.45
N ALA A 61 -21.80 1.68 -6.61
CA ALA A 61 -22.69 0.62 -6.11
C ALA A 61 -22.65 0.50 -4.57
N ASP A 62 -21.47 0.51 -3.96
CA ASP A 62 -21.28 0.03 -2.59
C ASP A 62 -21.01 1.15 -1.55
N TRP A 63 -20.84 2.42 -1.97
CA TRP A 63 -20.43 3.48 -1.04
C TRP A 63 -21.44 3.73 0.08
N THR A 64 -22.72 3.62 -0.25
CA THR A 64 -23.85 3.78 0.67
C THR A 64 -24.32 2.47 1.31
N ASP A 65 -23.59 1.36 1.13
CA ASP A 65 -23.91 0.10 1.82
C ASP A 65 -23.97 0.36 3.34
N PRO A 66 -25.09 0.00 4.01
CA PRO A 66 -25.26 0.16 5.46
C PRO A 66 -24.16 -0.54 6.28
N ARG A 67 -23.58 -1.62 5.77
CA ARG A 67 -22.48 -2.35 6.42
C ARG A 67 -21.14 -1.60 6.38
N ASN A 68 -21.07 -0.49 5.63
CA ASN A 68 -19.97 0.46 5.64
C ASN A 68 -18.58 -0.09 5.25
N HIS A 69 -18.52 -1.32 4.71
CA HIS A 69 -17.26 -2.05 4.49
C HIS A 69 -16.25 -1.30 3.63
N LEU A 70 -16.73 -0.62 2.57
CA LEU A 70 -15.90 0.10 1.63
C LEU A 70 -15.27 1.35 2.26
N ARG A 71 -16.09 2.17 2.93
CA ARG A 71 -15.63 3.39 3.62
C ARG A 71 -14.67 3.02 4.75
N ASP A 72 -14.98 1.97 5.50
CA ASP A 72 -14.12 1.48 6.58
C ASP A 72 -12.78 0.93 6.09
N ARG A 73 -12.77 0.23 4.95
CA ARG A 73 -11.53 -0.22 4.33
C ARG A 73 -10.62 0.96 3.99
N ILE A 74 -11.16 2.02 3.38
CA ILE A 74 -10.37 3.22 3.05
C ILE A 74 -9.92 3.95 4.31
N ARG A 75 -10.81 4.16 5.28
CA ARG A 75 -10.49 4.79 6.57
C ARG A 75 -9.35 4.08 7.29
N ARG A 76 -9.38 2.73 7.34
CA ARG A 76 -8.30 1.93 7.94
C ARG A 76 -7.01 2.02 7.15
N ALA A 77 -7.07 2.05 5.83
CA ALA A 77 -5.88 2.21 4.99
C ALA A 77 -5.21 3.57 5.22
N VAL A 78 -5.98 4.66 5.21
CA VAL A 78 -5.47 6.02 5.51
C VAL A 78 -4.84 6.07 6.90
N ARG A 79 -5.53 5.58 7.93
CA ARG A 79 -4.99 5.54 9.30
C ARG A 79 -3.70 4.74 9.40
N ARG A 80 -3.63 3.57 8.75
CA ARG A 80 -2.41 2.76 8.73
C ARG A 80 -1.29 3.45 7.98
N GLY A 81 -1.61 4.20 6.92
CA GLY A 81 -0.66 5.02 6.18
C GLY A 81 0.01 6.06 7.07
N HIS A 82 -0.79 6.85 7.78
CA HIS A 82 -0.29 7.85 8.74
C HIS A 82 0.55 7.19 9.84
N MET A 83 0.08 6.08 10.44
CA MET A 83 0.88 5.35 11.44
C MET A 83 2.24 4.88 10.91
N LEU A 84 2.31 4.44 9.65
CA LEU A 84 3.59 4.04 9.04
C LEU A 84 4.49 5.24 8.78
N MET A 85 3.94 6.35 8.27
CA MET A 85 4.67 7.59 8.02
C MET A 85 5.23 8.19 9.32
N ASP A 86 4.44 8.16 10.40
CA ASP A 86 4.78 8.67 11.73
C ASP A 86 5.65 7.66 12.50
N ARG A 87 6.82 7.34 11.95
CA ARG A 87 7.84 6.42 12.47
C ARG A 87 7.46 4.94 12.54
N GLY A 88 6.22 4.54 12.26
CA GLY A 88 5.84 3.12 12.23
C GLY A 88 6.55 2.31 11.14
N TYR A 89 7.21 2.96 10.17
CA TYR A 89 8.09 2.29 9.22
C TYR A 89 9.34 1.66 9.87
N GLN A 90 9.73 2.12 11.07
CA GLN A 90 10.91 1.62 11.77
C GLN A 90 10.76 0.15 12.17
N ASP A 91 9.53 -0.34 12.33
CA ASP A 91 9.22 -1.76 12.57
C ASP A 91 9.70 -2.69 11.43
N PHE A 92 10.03 -2.14 10.25
CA PHE A 92 10.56 -2.90 9.12
C PHE A 92 12.10 -2.97 9.08
N LEU A 93 12.81 -2.22 9.92
CA LEU A 93 14.27 -2.06 9.86
C LEU A 93 15.06 -3.12 10.64
N VAL A 94 14.48 -4.29 10.88
CA VAL A 94 15.12 -5.39 11.63
C VAL A 94 16.45 -5.80 11.01
#